data_AF-A0A2L2YJZ2-F1
#
_entry.id   AF-A0A2L2YJZ2-F1
#
_cell.length_a   1.000
_cell.length_b   1.000
_cell.length_c   1.000
_cell.angle_alpha   90.00
_cell.angle_beta   90.00
_cell.angle_gamma   90.00
#
_symmetry.space_group_name_H-M   'P 1'
#
loop_
_entity.id
_entity.type
_entity.pdbx_description
1 polymer ?
#
loop_
_entity_poly.entity_id
_entity_poly.type
_entity_poly.pdbx_seq_one_letter_code
_entity_poly.pdbx_strand_id
1 'polypeptide(L)'
;MKYFIICALLFSTILAAPKRAKREAYSLPDGADILVGAIKTSFSCFNDGYYADVDNNCQIFHVCHSTPNEDGSQNTQQWSFLCGNQTLFNQLTLTCADPEDAVPCPEAPSFYNINDRINAGDPQLYFLNDDDIQRAEPLLYRNRGGEYNQVNRPAPQRG
;
A
#
# COMPACT_ATOMS: atom_id res chain seq x y z
N MET A 1 -30.93 56.35 -8.74
CA MET A 1 -30.35 55.73 -7.52
C MET A 1 -30.71 54.24 -7.36
N LYS A 2 -30.89 53.50 -8.46
CA LYS A 2 -31.25 52.06 -8.43
C LYS A 2 -30.25 51.16 -9.17
N TYR A 3 -29.41 51.77 -10.02
CA TYR A 3 -28.35 51.10 -10.79
C TYR A 3 -27.03 50.97 -10.04
N PHE A 4 -26.78 51.80 -9.02
CA PHE A 4 -25.55 51.74 -8.21
C PHE A 4 -25.47 50.50 -7.30
N ILE A 5 -26.62 49.89 -6.97
CA ILE A 5 -26.67 48.66 -6.16
C ILE A 5 -26.31 47.42 -7.01
N ILE A 6 -26.53 47.48 -8.32
CA ILE A 6 -26.34 46.33 -9.22
C ILE A 6 -24.84 46.07 -9.49
N CYS A 7 -24.00 47.11 -9.52
CA CYS A 7 -22.56 46.94 -9.72
C CYS A 7 -21.82 46.30 -8.53
N ALA A 8 -22.35 46.43 -7.30
CA ALA A 8 -21.71 45.85 -6.11
C ALA A 8 -21.85 44.33 -6.02
N LEU A 9 -22.82 43.73 -6.73
CA LEU A 9 -23.06 42.28 -6.73
C LEU A 9 -22.25 41.52 -7.78
N LEU A 10 -21.59 42.21 -8.71
CA LEU A 10 -20.82 41.59 -9.81
C LEU A 10 -19.33 41.40 -9.49
N PHE A 11 -18.84 41.88 -8.34
CA PHE A 11 -17.41 41.87 -8.00
C PHE A 11 -17.00 40.87 -6.91
N SER A 12 -17.91 40.05 -6.41
CA SER A 12 -17.61 39.09 -5.35
C SER A 12 -17.69 37.64 -5.83
N THR A 13 -16.99 37.30 -6.91
CA THR A 13 -16.62 35.90 -7.18
C THR A 13 -15.30 35.61 -6.48
N ILE A 14 -15.38 35.25 -5.20
CA ILE A 14 -14.22 34.72 -4.47
C ILE A 14 -13.90 33.37 -5.10
N LEU A 15 -12.80 33.29 -5.84
CA LEU A 15 -12.19 32.01 -6.24
C LEU A 15 -11.77 31.30 -4.97
N ALA A 16 -12.63 30.42 -4.45
CA ALA A 16 -12.25 29.49 -3.40
C ALA A 16 -11.23 28.53 -4.02
N ALA A 17 -9.94 28.76 -3.73
CA ALA A 17 -8.91 27.78 -4.06
C ALA A 17 -9.30 26.45 -3.38
N PRO A 18 -9.21 25.30 -4.09
CA PRO A 18 -9.53 24.02 -3.48
C PRO A 18 -8.63 23.84 -2.25
N LYS A 19 -9.24 23.64 -1.08
CA LYS A 19 -8.48 23.29 0.13
C LYS A 19 -7.80 21.96 -0.16
N ARG A 20 -6.48 21.98 -0.36
CA ARG A 20 -5.69 20.76 -0.49
C ARG A 20 -5.91 19.95 0.78
N ALA A 21 -6.65 18.85 0.68
CA ALA A 21 -6.84 17.93 1.79
C ALA A 21 -5.45 17.53 2.30
N LYS A 22 -5.23 17.71 3.61
CA LYS A 22 -3.97 17.33 4.25
C LYS A 22 -3.90 15.81 4.17
N ARG A 23 -2.98 15.26 3.37
CA ARG A 23 -2.75 13.82 3.28
C ARG A 23 -2.37 13.30 4.66
N GLU A 24 -3.02 12.23 5.14
CA GLU A 24 -2.64 11.51 6.37
C GLU A 24 -1.42 10.58 6.17
N ALA A 25 -0.78 10.65 5.00
CA ALA A 25 0.44 9.93 4.68
C ALA A 25 1.52 10.19 5.75
N TYR A 26 2.12 9.10 6.24
CA TYR A 26 3.17 9.12 7.26
C TYR A 26 2.78 9.74 8.61
N SER A 27 1.48 9.79 8.94
CA SER A 27 1.02 10.09 10.30
C SER A 27 1.25 8.89 11.24
N LEU A 28 2.52 8.57 11.50
CA LEU A 28 2.96 7.45 12.33
C LEU A 28 2.99 7.83 13.83
N PRO A 29 3.00 6.85 14.75
CA PRO A 29 3.17 7.11 16.18
C PRO A 29 4.49 7.85 16.48
N ASP A 30 4.50 8.65 17.55
CA ASP A 30 5.70 9.32 18.03
C ASP A 30 6.83 8.31 18.31
N GLY A 31 8.04 8.61 17.82
CA GLY A 31 9.20 7.74 17.96
C GLY A 31 9.27 6.58 16.96
N ALA A 32 8.42 6.55 15.93
CA ALA A 32 8.51 5.57 14.83
C ALA A 32 9.92 5.51 14.21
N ASP A 33 10.57 6.66 14.06
CA ASP A 33 11.93 6.79 13.54
C ASP A 33 13.00 6.07 14.37
N ILE A 34 12.75 5.84 15.66
CA ILE A 34 13.64 5.04 16.52
C ILE A 34 13.58 3.55 16.11
N LEU A 35 12.44 3.09 15.63
CA LEU A 35 12.23 1.69 15.24
C LEU A 35 12.65 1.42 13.79
N VAL A 36 12.35 2.34 12.87
CA VAL A 36 12.58 2.13 11.42
C VAL A 36 13.64 3.03 10.81
N GLY A 37 14.29 3.87 11.62
CA GLY A 37 15.28 4.83 11.17
C GLY A 37 14.66 6.05 10.48
N ALA A 38 15.46 6.73 9.66
CA ALA A 38 15.00 7.89 8.92
C ALA A 38 13.93 7.52 7.89
N ILE A 39 12.71 8.02 8.09
CA ILE A 39 11.56 7.72 7.25
C ILE A 39 11.62 8.51 5.94
N LYS A 40 11.60 7.80 4.81
CA LYS A 40 11.46 8.38 3.48
C LYS A 40 9.98 8.53 3.13
N THR A 41 9.56 9.72 2.70
CA THR A 41 8.16 10.01 2.39
C THR A 41 7.89 10.06 0.89
N SER A 42 8.43 9.10 0.14
CA SER A 42 8.39 9.04 -1.32
C SER A 42 7.21 8.25 -1.88
N PHE A 43 6.56 7.40 -1.08
CA PHE A 43 5.46 6.58 -1.55
C PHE A 43 4.21 7.42 -1.88
N SER A 44 3.54 7.04 -2.95
CA SER A 44 2.22 7.55 -3.33
C SER A 44 1.31 6.41 -3.76
N CYS A 45 0.06 6.42 -3.30
CA CYS A 45 -0.95 5.48 -3.76
C CYS A 45 -1.14 5.53 -5.29
N PHE A 46 -1.33 4.36 -5.88
CA PHE A 46 -1.64 4.21 -7.31
C PHE A 46 -3.08 3.71 -7.50
N ASN A 47 -3.41 2.57 -6.88
CA ASN A 47 -4.75 2.00 -6.80
C ASN A 47 -5.13 1.75 -5.33
N ASP A 48 -6.35 1.27 -5.12
CA ASP A 48 -6.79 0.79 -3.82
C ASP A 48 -6.05 -0.50 -3.46
N GLY A 49 -5.65 -0.62 -2.19
CA GLY A 49 -4.90 -1.78 -1.72
C GLY A 49 -3.89 -1.47 -0.63
N TYR A 50 -3.06 -2.47 -0.36
CA TYR A 50 -2.03 -2.49 0.66
C TYR A 50 -0.66 -2.60 -0.02
N TYR A 51 0.27 -1.74 0.36
CA TYR A 51 1.54 -1.60 -0.34
C TYR A 51 2.73 -1.58 0.62
N ALA A 52 3.68 -2.47 0.40
CA ALA A 52 4.97 -2.46 1.08
C ALA A 52 5.77 -1.20 0.70
N ASP A 53 6.27 -0.45 1.69
CA ASP A 53 7.13 0.69 1.42
C ASP A 53 8.59 0.24 1.26
N VAL A 54 8.98 -0.04 0.01
CA VAL A 54 10.35 -0.48 -0.33
C VAL A 54 11.42 0.55 0.03
N ASP A 55 11.07 1.85 0.03
CA ASP A 55 12.00 2.92 0.35
C ASP A 55 12.33 2.98 1.85
N ASN A 56 11.44 2.42 2.68
CA ASN A 56 11.56 2.21 4.12
C ASN A 56 11.75 0.73 4.49
N ASN A 57 12.41 -0.06 3.62
CA ASN A 57 12.75 -1.46 3.84
C ASN A 57 11.55 -2.36 4.22
N CYS A 58 10.34 -2.00 3.78
CA CYS A 58 9.08 -2.70 4.09
C CYS A 58 8.75 -2.76 5.60
N GLN A 59 9.43 -1.97 6.43
CA GLN A 59 9.06 -1.80 7.84
C GLN A 59 7.85 -0.87 8.01
N ILE A 60 7.56 -0.08 6.96
CA ILE A 60 6.34 0.69 6.79
C ILE A 60 5.54 0.07 5.64
N PHE A 61 4.22 0.12 5.77
CA PHE A 61 3.31 -0.17 4.67
C PHE A 61 2.20 0.87 4.59
N HIS A 62 1.53 0.92 3.44
CA HIS A 62 0.48 1.88 3.17
C HIS A 62 -0.82 1.18 2.82
N VAL A 63 -1.93 1.77 3.27
CA VAL A 63 -3.27 1.41 2.81
C VAL A 63 -3.81 2.57 2.00
N CYS A 64 -4.25 2.26 0.79
CA CYS A 64 -4.78 3.19 -0.18
C CYS A 64 -6.26 2.92 -0.42
N HIS A 65 -7.07 3.97 -0.38
CA HIS A 65 -8.50 3.87 -0.69
C HIS A 65 -8.97 5.10 -1.44
N SER A 66 -9.67 4.89 -2.54
CA SER A 66 -10.16 5.95 -3.41
C SER A 66 -11.67 6.07 -3.30
N THR A 67 -12.13 7.27 -2.98
CA THR A 67 -13.56 7.60 -2.92
C THR A 67 -13.92 8.51 -4.08
N PRO A 68 -15.02 8.24 -4.80
CA PRO A 68 -15.49 9.13 -5.86
C PRO A 68 -15.98 10.44 -5.24
N ASN A 69 -15.64 11.55 -5.89
CA ASN A 69 -16.19 12.87 -5.61
C ASN A 69 -17.44 13.11 -6.47
N GLU A 70 -18.25 14.10 -6.09
CA GLU A 70 -19.48 14.47 -6.82
C GLU A 70 -19.22 14.89 -8.28
N ASP A 71 -18.03 15.39 -8.59
CA ASP A 71 -17.61 15.82 -9.93
C ASP A 71 -17.03 14.68 -10.80
N GLY A 72 -17.03 13.45 -10.29
CA GLY A 72 -16.47 12.28 -10.96
C GLY A 72 -14.94 12.14 -10.85
N SER A 73 -14.25 13.08 -10.19
CA SER A 73 -12.86 12.89 -9.79
C SER A 73 -12.76 11.88 -8.63
N GLN A 74 -11.58 11.35 -8.37
CA GLN A 74 -11.34 10.47 -7.22
C GLN A 74 -10.46 11.16 -6.20
N ASN A 75 -10.83 11.03 -4.92
CA ASN A 75 -9.98 11.40 -3.80
C ASN A 75 -9.35 10.14 -3.21
N THR A 76 -8.02 10.03 -3.31
CA THR A 76 -7.28 8.91 -2.74
C THR A 76 -6.77 9.25 -1.35
N GLN A 77 -7.21 8.47 -0.37
CA GLN A 77 -6.74 8.48 1.00
C GLN A 77 -5.58 7.49 1.14
N GLN A 78 -4.55 7.91 1.88
CA GLN A 78 -3.36 7.11 2.18
C GLN A 78 -3.15 7.09 3.69
N TRP A 79 -3.17 5.90 4.26
CA TRP A 79 -2.76 5.64 5.63
C TRP A 79 -1.42 4.92 5.64
N SER A 80 -0.59 5.19 6.64
CA SER A 80 0.73 4.58 6.76
C SER A 80 0.84 3.91 8.12
N PHE A 81 1.40 2.71 8.13
CA PHE A 81 1.48 1.87 9.31
C PHE A 81 2.89 1.33 9.45
N LEU A 82 3.29 1.09 10.69
CA LEU A 82 4.56 0.49 11.06
C LEU A 82 4.35 -0.99 11.37
N CYS A 83 5.19 -1.85 10.83
CA CYS A 83 5.28 -3.23 11.31
C CYS A 83 5.92 -3.28 12.70
N GLY A 84 5.58 -4.30 13.48
CA GLY A 84 6.15 -4.50 14.82
C GLY A 84 7.65 -4.72 14.77
N ASN A 85 8.30 -4.66 15.94
CA ASN A 85 9.75 -4.82 16.05
C ASN A 85 10.24 -6.08 15.32
N GLN A 86 11.26 -5.91 14.47
CA GLN A 86 11.90 -6.98 13.67
C GLN A 86 11.00 -7.65 12.60
N THR A 87 9.79 -7.15 12.34
CA THR A 87 8.91 -7.69 11.29
C THR A 87 8.89 -6.80 10.05
N LEU A 88 8.59 -7.40 8.89
CA LEU A 88 8.48 -6.72 7.61
C LEU A 88 7.09 -6.96 7.02
N PHE A 89 6.56 -5.97 6.30
CA PHE A 89 5.31 -6.12 5.59
C PHE A 89 5.50 -7.09 4.41
N ASN A 90 4.87 -8.25 4.52
CA ASN A 90 4.88 -9.26 3.48
C ASN A 90 3.78 -8.94 2.46
N GLN A 91 4.18 -8.42 1.31
CA GLN A 91 3.25 -8.08 0.24
C GLN A 91 2.47 -9.29 -0.29
N LEU A 92 3.01 -10.51 -0.16
CA LEU A 92 2.31 -11.74 -0.56
C LEU A 92 1.08 -11.99 0.31
N THR A 93 1.19 -11.81 1.62
CA THR A 93 0.11 -12.14 2.56
C THR A 93 -0.65 -10.91 3.06
N LEU A 94 -0.16 -9.71 2.75
CA LEU A 94 -0.64 -8.42 3.24
C LEU A 94 -0.64 -8.30 4.77
N THR A 95 0.36 -8.91 5.39
CA THR A 95 0.55 -8.91 6.85
C THR A 95 2.01 -8.61 7.18
N CYS A 96 2.27 -8.10 8.38
CA CYS A 96 3.63 -8.10 8.91
C CYS A 96 4.02 -9.55 9.27
N ALA A 97 5.21 -9.97 8.89
CA ALA A 97 5.76 -11.29 9.17
C ALA A 97 7.25 -11.19 9.52
N ASP A 98 7.80 -12.26 10.08
CA ASP A 98 9.24 -12.37 10.27
C ASP A 98 9.97 -12.37 8.90
N PRO A 99 11.20 -11.81 8.79
CA PRO A 99 11.89 -11.68 7.52
C PRO A 99 12.06 -12.99 6.75
N GLU A 100 12.19 -14.11 7.45
CA GLU A 100 12.28 -15.47 6.89
C GLU A 100 10.97 -15.96 6.25
N ASP A 101 9.83 -15.42 6.67
CA ASP A 101 8.49 -15.78 6.20
C ASP A 101 7.86 -14.72 5.29
N ALA A 102 8.52 -13.57 5.14
CA ALA A 102 8.16 -12.53 4.19
C ALA A 102 8.90 -12.71 2.85
N VAL A 103 8.25 -12.35 1.74
CA VAL A 103 9.00 -12.17 0.49
C VAL A 103 10.03 -11.06 0.67
N PRO A 104 11.24 -11.14 0.05
CA PRO A 104 12.24 -10.09 0.17
C PRO A 104 11.65 -8.72 -0.20
N CYS A 105 11.92 -7.70 0.62
CA CYS A 105 11.35 -6.38 0.41
C CYS A 105 11.53 -5.82 -1.02
N PRO A 106 12.70 -5.96 -1.68
CA PRO A 106 12.85 -5.53 -3.08
C PRO A 106 11.94 -6.25 -4.08
N GLU A 107 11.49 -7.46 -3.75
CA GLU A 107 10.59 -8.28 -4.58
C GLU A 107 9.12 -7.99 -4.29
N ALA A 108 8.80 -7.26 -3.22
CA ALA A 108 7.43 -6.92 -2.85
C ALA A 108 6.61 -6.33 -4.01
N PRO A 109 7.11 -5.40 -4.84
CA PRO A 109 6.34 -4.85 -5.96
C PRO A 109 5.82 -5.90 -6.95
N SER A 110 6.50 -7.05 -7.09
CA SER A 110 6.05 -8.15 -7.95
C SER A 110 4.76 -8.83 -7.46
N PHE A 111 4.34 -8.56 -6.23
CA PHE A 111 3.12 -9.09 -5.60
C PHE A 111 2.03 -8.02 -5.40
N TYR A 112 2.19 -6.80 -5.94
CA TYR A 112 1.15 -5.75 -5.83
C TYR A 112 -0.17 -6.13 -6.50
N ASN A 113 -0.15 -7.06 -7.46
CA ASN A 113 -1.35 -7.60 -8.12
C ASN A 113 -2.29 -8.35 -7.16
N ILE A 114 -1.83 -8.68 -5.95
CA ILE A 114 -2.69 -9.28 -4.91
C ILE A 114 -3.75 -8.27 -4.44
N ASN A 115 -3.46 -6.96 -4.55
CA ASN A 115 -4.43 -5.92 -4.23
C ASN A 115 -5.68 -5.97 -5.12
N ASP A 116 -5.56 -6.38 -6.38
CA ASP A 116 -6.68 -6.48 -7.32
C ASP A 116 -7.72 -7.53 -6.89
N ARG A 117 -7.35 -8.40 -5.95
CA ARG A 117 -8.18 -9.47 -5.41
C ARG A 117 -8.85 -9.07 -4.10
N ILE A 118 -8.41 -7.97 -3.49
CA ILE A 118 -9.04 -7.40 -2.31
C ILE A 118 -10.34 -6.73 -2.78
N ASN A 119 -11.47 -7.21 -2.27
CA ASN A 119 -12.81 -6.75 -2.66
C ASN A 119 -13.26 -7.13 -4.07
N ALA A 120 -12.69 -8.18 -4.68
CA ALA A 120 -13.13 -8.68 -5.99
C ALA A 120 -14.61 -9.10 -6.03
N GLY A 121 -15.25 -9.32 -4.87
CA GLY A 121 -16.67 -9.67 -4.77
C GLY A 121 -17.01 -11.07 -5.30
N ASP A 122 -16.00 -11.83 -5.73
CA ASP A 122 -16.13 -13.19 -6.24
C ASP A 122 -15.82 -14.22 -5.13
N PRO A 123 -16.81 -15.02 -4.68
CA PRO A 123 -16.60 -16.06 -3.67
C PRO A 123 -15.69 -17.21 -4.11
N GLN A 124 -15.44 -17.38 -5.41
CA GLN A 124 -14.54 -18.42 -5.96
C GLN A 124 -13.09 -17.94 -6.08
N LEU A 125 -12.85 -16.65 -5.87
CA LEU A 125 -11.53 -16.07 -6.02
C LEU A 125 -10.75 -16.20 -4.72
N TYR A 126 -9.76 -17.09 -4.71
CA TYR A 126 -8.82 -17.20 -3.61
C TYR A 126 -7.87 -16.00 -3.59
N PHE A 127 -7.56 -15.55 -2.38
CA PHE A 127 -6.63 -14.45 -2.14
C PHE A 127 -5.24 -14.73 -2.73
N LEU A 128 -4.72 -15.95 -2.54
CA LEU A 128 -3.51 -16.47 -3.20
C LEU A 128 -3.86 -17.60 -4.15
N ASN A 129 -3.26 -17.62 -5.34
CA ASN A 129 -3.37 -18.75 -6.27
C ASN A 129 -2.02 -19.50 -6.42
N ASP A 130 -2.06 -20.58 -7.21
CA ASP A 130 -0.88 -21.42 -7.45
C ASP A 130 0.28 -20.65 -8.08
N ASP A 131 0.01 -19.68 -8.95
CA ASP A 131 1.05 -18.87 -9.59
C ASP A 131 1.74 -17.95 -8.58
N ASP A 132 0.98 -17.36 -7.66
CA ASP A 132 1.51 -16.53 -6.57
C ASP A 132 2.40 -17.36 -5.64
N ILE A 133 1.97 -18.57 -5.29
CA ILE A 133 2.73 -19.52 -4.48
C ILE A 133 4.02 -19.94 -5.20
N GLN A 134 3.94 -20.29 -6.49
CA GLN A 134 5.10 -20.72 -7.28
C GLN A 134 6.16 -19.63 -7.43
N ARG A 135 5.75 -18.36 -7.54
CA ARG A 135 6.67 -17.22 -7.56
C ARG A 135 7.31 -16.95 -6.20
N ALA A 136 6.54 -17.11 -5.12
CA ALA A 136 7.02 -16.86 -3.76
C ALA A 136 7.92 -17.98 -3.20
N GLU A 137 7.63 -19.24 -3.54
CA GLU A 137 8.34 -20.42 -3.02
C GLU A 137 9.88 -20.30 -3.06
N PRO A 138 10.55 -20.00 -4.19
CA PRO A 138 12.00 -19.88 -4.23
C PRO A 138 12.53 -18.70 -3.40
N LEU A 139 11.75 -17.63 -3.24
CA LEU A 139 12.13 -16.46 -2.46
C LEU A 139 12.09 -16.76 -0.97
N LEU A 140 11.01 -17.39 -0.50
CA LEU A 140 10.83 -17.78 0.90
C LEU A 140 11.83 -18.86 1.32
N TYR A 141 12.13 -19.82 0.44
CA TYR A 141 13.13 -20.85 0.72
C TYR A 141 14.53 -20.26 0.92
N ARG A 142 14.90 -19.27 0.10
CA ARG A 142 16.17 -18.54 0.25
C ARG A 142 16.23 -17.76 1.56
N ASN A 143 15.15 -17.08 1.94
CA ASN A 143 15.10 -16.29 3.17
C ASN A 143 15.24 -17.17 4.43
N ARG A 144 14.74 -18.40 4.40
CA ARG A 144 14.93 -19.40 5.47
C ARG A 144 16.32 -20.07 5.49
N GLY A 145 17.27 -19.59 4.68
CA GLY A 145 18.63 -20.12 4.61
C GLY A 145 18.80 -21.37 3.75
N GLY A 146 17.81 -21.70 2.91
CA GLY A 146 17.88 -22.80 1.95
C GLY A 146 18.58 -22.42 0.64
N GLU A 147 19.33 -23.34 0.05
CA GLU A 147 19.90 -23.19 -1.29
C GLU A 147 18.94 -23.75 -2.35
N TYR A 148 18.18 -22.89 -3.04
CA TYR A 148 17.16 -23.32 -3.99
C TYR A 148 17.79 -23.97 -5.22
N ASN A 149 17.79 -25.31 -5.26
CA ASN A 149 18.11 -26.11 -6.43
C ASN A 149 16.82 -26.70 -6.99
N GLN A 150 16.59 -26.63 -8.30
CA GLN A 150 15.38 -27.19 -8.94
C GLN A 150 15.16 -28.68 -8.66
N VAL A 151 16.21 -29.39 -8.24
CA VAL A 151 16.19 -30.81 -7.84
C VAL A 151 15.55 -31.02 -6.45
N ASN A 152 15.61 -30.02 -5.55
CA ASN A 152 15.08 -30.08 -4.19
C ASN A 152 13.70 -29.41 -4.04
N ARG A 153 12.98 -29.17 -5.15
CA ARG A 153 11.65 -28.55 -5.11
C ARG A 153 10.73 -29.41 -4.22
N PRO A 154 10.20 -28.86 -3.10
CA PRO A 154 9.20 -29.57 -2.30
C PRO A 154 8.05 -30.00 -3.22
N ALA A 155 7.61 -31.25 -3.08
CA ALA A 155 6.41 -31.69 -3.80
C ALA A 155 5.25 -30.75 -3.43
N PRO A 156 4.40 -30.34 -4.41
CA PRO A 156 3.22 -29.54 -4.12
C PRO A 156 2.44 -30.22 -3.00
N GLN A 157 2.23 -29.51 -1.89
CA GLN A 157 1.39 -30.00 -0.80
C GLN A 157 -0.02 -30.09 -1.35
N ARG A 158 -0.48 -31.29 -1.70
CA ARG A 158 -1.86 -31.54 -2.09
C ARG A 158 -2.74 -31.29 -0.87
N GLY A 159 -3.47 -30.19 -0.89
CA GLY A 159 -4.65 -29.97 -0.04
C GLY A 159 -5.81 -30.86 -0.47
#